data_AF-A0A7R7EMM9-F1
#
_entry.id   AF-A0A7R7EMM9-F1
#
_cell.length_a   1.000
_cell.length_b   1.000
_cell.length_c   1.000
_cell.angle_alpha   90.00
_cell.angle_beta   90.00
_cell.angle_gamma   90.00
#
_symmetry.space_group_name_H-M   'P 1'
#
loop_
_entity.id
_entity.type
_entity.pdbx_description
1 polymer ?
#
loop_
_entity_poly.entity_id
_entity_poly.type
_entity_poly.pdbx_seq_one_letter_code
_entity_poly.pdbx_strand_id
1 'polypeptide(L)'
;MDTITLRNDLSVYRKILFNEFEEHTCFYCGKELDHGDIHVDHFIPWSFIKDDNLWNLVLSCPKCNLKKSDRLTPDLFVDNLIERNHMIIEKSAELISPSYQEKKLRLIYYWAKCNGYHDIWTPERKVHTLEKVQ
;
A
#
# COMPACT_ATOMS: atom_id res chain seq x y z
N MET A 1 2.37 -11.37 -28.58
CA MET A 1 3.10 -12.25 -27.63
C MET A 1 2.98 -11.53 -26.31
N ASP A 2 1.80 -11.62 -25.71
CA ASP A 2 1.35 -10.69 -24.68
C ASP A 2 1.59 -11.33 -23.32
N THR A 3 2.84 -11.25 -22.86
CA THR A 3 3.23 -11.58 -21.48
C THR A 3 3.05 -10.40 -20.53
N ILE A 4 2.29 -9.38 -20.95
CA ILE A 4 2.17 -8.10 -20.25
C ILE A 4 0.85 -8.14 -19.45
N THR A 5 0.96 -8.21 -18.12
CA THR A 5 -0.12 -8.12 -17.09
C THR A 5 -0.83 -9.40 -16.62
N LEU A 6 -0.12 -10.50 -16.40
CA LEU A 6 -0.63 -11.53 -15.49
C LEU A 6 -0.57 -10.99 -14.06
N ARG A 7 -1.75 -10.84 -13.41
CA ARG A 7 -1.83 -10.57 -11.97
C ARG A 7 -1.19 -11.74 -11.23
N ASN A 8 -0.07 -11.49 -10.57
CA ASN A 8 0.69 -12.55 -9.92
C ASN A 8 0.10 -12.89 -8.54
N ASP A 9 0.45 -14.07 -8.04
CA ASP A 9 0.14 -14.43 -6.67
C ASP A 9 0.92 -13.51 -5.70
N LEU A 10 0.19 -12.71 -4.93
CA LEU A 10 0.76 -11.77 -3.98
C LEU A 10 1.17 -12.42 -2.65
N SER A 11 1.05 -13.75 -2.51
CA SER A 11 1.36 -14.47 -1.28
C SER A 11 2.81 -14.26 -0.79
N VAL A 12 3.76 -14.06 -1.71
CA VAL A 12 5.15 -13.75 -1.38
C VAL A 12 5.26 -12.39 -0.68
N TYR A 13 4.60 -11.36 -1.21
CA TYR A 13 4.60 -10.03 -0.59
C TYR A 13 3.93 -10.04 0.77
N ARG A 14 2.88 -10.84 0.97
CA ARG A 14 2.29 -11.05 2.29
C ARG A 14 3.33 -11.54 3.30
N LYS A 15 4.09 -12.58 2.94
CA LYS A 15 5.13 -13.14 3.81
C LYS A 15 6.23 -12.13 4.11
N ILE A 16 6.70 -11.41 3.09
CA ILE A 16 7.74 -10.38 3.25
C ILE A 16 7.27 -9.28 4.22
N LEU A 17 6.11 -8.68 3.95
CA LEU A 17 5.59 -7.58 4.77
C LEU A 17 5.27 -8.01 6.20
N PHE A 18 4.69 -9.20 6.38
CA PHE A 18 4.29 -9.69 7.69
C PHE A 18 5.46 -10.21 8.54
N ASN A 19 6.34 -11.03 7.94
CA ASN A 19 7.41 -11.70 8.69
C ASN A 19 8.67 -10.85 8.80
N GLU A 20 9.11 -10.21 7.70
CA GLU A 20 10.40 -9.51 7.65
C GLU A 20 10.28 -8.05 8.10
N PHE A 21 9.14 -7.41 7.80
CA PHE A 21 8.87 -6.02 8.15
C PHE A 21 7.91 -5.83 9.31
N GLU A 22 7.42 -6.93 9.90
CA GLU A 22 6.55 -6.92 11.09
C GLU A 22 5.29 -6.04 10.93
N GLU A 23 4.73 -5.94 9.71
CA GLU A 23 3.49 -5.21 9.45
C GLU A 23 2.26 -5.98 10.01
N HIS A 24 2.14 -6.11 11.32
CA HIS A 24 1.08 -6.90 11.98
C HIS A 24 -0.23 -6.14 12.19
N THR A 25 -0.35 -4.93 11.63
CA THR A 25 -1.57 -4.13 11.71
C THR A 25 -2.03 -3.71 10.32
N CYS A 26 -3.35 -3.68 10.13
CA CYS A 26 -3.97 -3.18 8.91
C CYS A 26 -3.52 -1.75 8.64
N PHE A 27 -2.88 -1.52 7.49
CA PHE A 27 -2.38 -0.23 7.05
C PHE A 27 -3.45 0.89 7.12
N TYR A 28 -4.71 0.53 6.90
CA TYR A 28 -5.82 1.49 6.87
C TYR A 28 -6.45 1.76 8.24
N CYS A 29 -6.80 0.73 9.01
CA CYS A 29 -7.61 0.91 10.23
C CYS A 29 -6.86 0.63 11.54
N GLY A 30 -5.59 0.22 11.46
CA GLY A 30 -4.76 -0.11 12.61
C GLY A 30 -5.21 -1.36 13.39
N LYS A 31 -6.21 -2.11 12.91
CA LYS A 31 -6.59 -3.40 13.54
C LYS A 31 -5.43 -4.37 13.39
N GLU A 32 -5.08 -5.09 14.46
CA GLU A 32 -4.20 -6.24 14.40
C GLU A 32 -4.66 -7.25 13.34
N LEU A 33 -3.67 -7.79 12.63
CA LEU A 33 -3.81 -8.80 11.61
C LEU A 33 -3.35 -10.14 12.20
N ASP A 34 -4.24 -11.12 12.19
CA ASP A 34 -3.88 -12.51 12.42
C ASP A 34 -3.48 -13.18 11.09
N HIS A 35 -2.81 -14.33 11.15
CA HIS A 35 -2.32 -15.02 9.95
C HIS A 35 -3.41 -15.42 8.93
N GLY A 36 -4.69 -15.45 9.32
CA GLY A 36 -5.80 -15.91 8.47
C GLY A 36 -6.46 -14.79 7.66
N ASP A 37 -6.58 -13.60 8.24
CA ASP A 37 -7.36 -12.49 7.69
C ASP A 37 -6.47 -11.35 7.13
N ILE A 38 -5.56 -11.68 6.21
CA ILE A 38 -4.63 -10.71 5.59
C ILE A 38 -4.77 -10.64 4.07
N HIS A 39 -5.17 -9.47 3.60
CA HIS A 39 -5.12 -9.12 2.18
C HIS A 39 -3.85 -8.30 1.89
N VAL A 40 -3.29 -8.53 0.70
CA VAL A 40 -2.30 -7.61 0.11
C VAL A 40 -3.07 -6.69 -0.82
N ASP A 41 -3.09 -5.40 -0.51
CA ASP A 41 -3.79 -4.38 -1.30
C ASP A 41 -2.82 -3.56 -2.14
N HIS A 42 -3.25 -3.19 -3.33
CA HIS A 42 -2.58 -2.18 -4.15
C HIS A 42 -3.04 -0.81 -3.67
N PHE A 43 -2.11 -0.06 -3.05
CA PHE A 43 -2.44 1.23 -2.46
C PHE A 43 -3.03 2.20 -3.50
N ILE A 44 -2.31 2.41 -4.60
CA ILE A 44 -2.86 2.98 -5.83
C ILE A 44 -3.40 1.82 -6.69
N PRO A 45 -4.60 1.95 -7.28
CA PRO A 45 -5.27 0.86 -7.98
C PRO A 45 -4.40 0.18 -9.02
N TRP A 46 -4.38 -1.16 -9.00
CA TRP A 46 -3.67 -1.96 -10.01
C TRP A 46 -4.16 -1.65 -11.43
N SER A 47 -5.45 -1.34 -11.59
CA SER A 47 -6.04 -0.89 -12.86
C SER A 47 -5.40 0.39 -13.41
N PHE A 48 -4.74 1.20 -12.58
CA PHE A 48 -3.99 2.39 -12.99
C PHE A 48 -2.50 2.12 -13.21
N ILE A 49 -1.82 1.41 -12.29
CA ILE A 49 -0.36 1.19 -12.37
C ILE A 49 0.03 0.00 -13.23
N LYS A 50 -0.77 -1.08 -13.21
CA LYS A 50 -0.52 -2.36 -13.90
C LYS A 50 0.78 -3.08 -13.49
N ASP A 51 1.17 -2.96 -12.22
CA ASP A 51 2.38 -3.57 -11.67
C ASP A 51 2.15 -4.00 -10.20
N ASP A 52 2.87 -5.03 -9.76
CA ASP A 52 2.84 -5.64 -8.43
C ASP A 52 4.08 -5.27 -7.58
N ASN A 53 4.79 -4.18 -7.91
CA ASN A 53 5.92 -3.73 -7.10
C ASN A 53 5.57 -3.48 -5.62
N LEU A 54 6.44 -3.93 -4.72
CA LEU A 54 6.31 -3.82 -3.27
C LEU A 54 6.05 -2.39 -2.76
N TRP A 55 6.62 -1.38 -3.42
CA TRP A 55 6.44 0.03 -3.03
C TRP A 55 4.97 0.50 -3.06
N ASN A 56 4.10 -0.21 -3.78
CA ASN A 56 2.66 0.06 -3.87
C ASN A 56 1.80 -0.98 -3.13
N LEU A 57 2.40 -1.93 -2.40
CA LEU A 57 1.67 -2.99 -1.70
C LEU A 57 1.66 -2.76 -0.19
N VAL A 58 0.49 -2.97 0.42
CA VAL A 58 0.28 -2.87 1.87
C VAL A 58 -0.51 -4.05 2.42
N LEU A 59 -0.35 -4.36 3.71
CA LEU A 59 -1.21 -5.33 4.38
C LEU A 59 -2.49 -4.68 4.90
N SER A 60 -3.62 -5.33 4.66
CA SER A 60 -4.93 -4.83 5.07
C SER A 60 -5.85 -5.95 5.55
N CYS A 61 -6.78 -5.59 6.44
CA CYS A 61 -7.86 -6.51 6.78
C CYS A 61 -8.89 -6.59 5.64
N PRO A 62 -9.63 -7.71 5.50
CA PRO A 62 -10.58 -7.92 4.40
C PRO A 62 -11.61 -6.79 4.30
N LYS A 63 -12.11 -6.31 5.44
CA LYS A 63 -13.09 -5.21 5.51
C LYS A 63 -12.58 -3.93 4.87
N CYS A 64 -11.33 -3.55 5.12
CA CYS A 64 -10.76 -2.32 4.55
C CYS A 64 -10.47 -2.48 3.08
N ASN A 65 -9.82 -3.59 2.68
CA ASN A 65 -9.53 -3.88 1.28
C ASN A 65 -10.79 -3.86 0.40
N LEU A 66 -11.85 -4.57 0.84
CA LEU A 66 -13.11 -4.66 0.09
C LEU A 66 -13.84 -3.32 0.04
N LYS A 67 -13.81 -2.53 1.12
CA LYS A 67 -14.43 -1.19 1.13
C LYS A 67 -13.62 -0.20 0.29
N LYS A 68 -12.30 -0.19 0.38
CA LYS A 68 -11.45 0.67 -0.45
C LYS A 68 -11.70 0.37 -1.93
N SER A 69 -11.66 -0.91 -2.30
CA SER A 69 -11.76 -1.35 -3.70
C SER A 69 -10.68 -0.63 -4.53
N ASP A 70 -11.07 0.05 -5.60
CA ASP A 70 -10.21 0.84 -6.47
C ASP A 70 -10.17 2.34 -6.10
N ARG A 71 -10.73 2.74 -4.95
CA ARG A 71 -10.71 4.15 -4.52
C ARG A 71 -9.36 4.55 -3.92
N LEU A 72 -9.03 5.83 -4.03
CA LEU A 72 -7.87 6.42 -3.38
C LEU A 72 -8.13 6.68 -1.89
N THR A 73 -7.10 7.07 -1.15
CA THR A 73 -7.16 7.38 0.29
C THR A 73 -6.59 8.78 0.54
N PRO A 74 -6.89 9.46 1.66
CA PRO A 74 -6.31 10.78 1.94
C PRO A 74 -4.78 10.81 1.88
N ASP A 75 -4.21 11.99 1.61
CA ASP A 75 -2.76 12.19 1.46
C ASP A 75 -1.95 11.70 2.68
N LEU A 76 -2.53 11.70 3.88
CA LEU A 76 -1.90 11.13 5.07
C LEU A 76 -1.47 9.67 4.88
N PHE A 77 -2.25 8.86 4.15
CA PHE A 77 -1.87 7.46 3.88
C PHE A 77 -0.78 7.36 2.81
N VAL A 78 -0.66 8.36 1.93
CA VAL A 78 0.47 8.48 0.99
C VAL A 78 1.75 8.73 1.78
N ASP A 79 1.69 9.62 2.78
CA ASP A 79 2.82 9.92 3.66
C ASP A 79 3.23 8.68 4.48
N ASN A 80 2.28 7.96 5.06
CA ASN A 80 2.55 6.71 5.79
C ASN A 80 3.21 5.65 4.89
N LEU A 81 2.77 5.54 3.62
CA LEU A 81 3.34 4.58 2.67
C LEU A 81 4.78 4.95 2.30
N ILE A 82 5.05 6.25 2.13
CA ILE A 82 6.40 6.78 1.85
C ILE A 82 7.34 6.47 3.01
N GLU A 83 6.92 6.76 4.24
CA GLU A 83 7.70 6.48 5.45
C GLU A 83 8.01 4.99 5.57
N ARG A 84 7.01 4.13 5.38
CA ARG A 84 7.18 2.67 5.32
C ARG A 84 8.19 2.29 4.24
N ASN A 85 8.04 2.80 3.02
CA ASN A 85 8.95 2.47 1.92
C ASN A 85 10.41 2.88 2.22
N HIS A 86 10.64 4.00 2.92
CA HIS A 86 11.98 4.37 3.38
C HIS A 86 12.55 3.33 4.35
N MET A 87 11.76 2.87 5.33
CA MET A 87 12.19 1.80 6.25
C MET A 87 12.56 0.50 5.52
N ILE A 88 11.81 0.12 4.47
CA ILE A 88 12.14 -1.04 3.65
C ILE A 88 13.47 -0.83 2.92
N ILE A 89 13.69 0.34 2.32
CA ILE A 89 14.92 0.65 1.59
C ILE A 89 16.14 0.61 2.51
N GLU A 90 16.01 1.14 3.73
CA GLU A 90 17.09 1.15 4.72
C GLU A 90 17.47 -0.25 5.17
N LYS A 91 16.50 -1.16 5.31
CA LYS A 91 16.73 -2.55 5.75
C LYS A 91 17.10 -3.49 4.61
N SER A 92 16.51 -3.32 3.43
CA SER A 92 16.58 -4.27 2.30
C SER A 92 16.26 -3.58 0.96
N ALA A 93 17.18 -2.72 0.50
CA ALA A 93 17.03 -1.92 -0.73
C ALA A 93 16.71 -2.76 -1.99
N GLU A 94 17.15 -4.02 -2.04
CA GLU A 94 16.92 -4.96 -3.14
C GLU A 94 15.46 -5.38 -3.33
N LEU A 95 14.62 -5.22 -2.30
CA LEU A 95 13.19 -5.56 -2.35
C LEU A 95 12.35 -4.46 -3.02
N ILE A 96 12.92 -3.26 -3.16
CA ILE A 96 12.25 -2.12 -3.79
C ILE A 96 12.87 -1.87 -5.17
N SER A 97 12.04 -1.61 -6.17
CA SER A 97 12.50 -1.25 -7.51
C SER A 97 13.52 -0.11 -7.43
N PRO A 98 14.72 -0.22 -8.04
CA PRO A 98 15.69 0.87 -8.08
C PRO A 98 15.16 2.16 -8.74
N SER A 99 14.07 2.05 -9.50
CA SER A 99 13.37 3.17 -10.13
C SER A 99 12.36 3.88 -9.20
N TYR A 100 12.16 3.37 -7.99
CA TYR A 100 11.29 3.97 -6.99
C TYR A 100 11.88 5.30 -6.49
N GLN A 101 11.01 6.30 -6.38
CA GLN A 101 11.31 7.58 -5.76
C GLN A 101 10.04 8.06 -5.06
N GLU A 102 10.17 8.68 -3.89
CA GLU A 102 9.03 9.30 -3.19
C GLU A 102 8.23 10.23 -4.14
N LYS A 103 8.95 11.09 -4.87
CA LYS A 103 8.35 12.03 -5.83
C LYS A 103 7.55 11.31 -6.92
N LYS A 104 8.01 10.14 -7.36
CA LYS A 104 7.32 9.32 -8.36
C LYS A 104 6.01 8.77 -7.79
N LEU A 105 6.00 8.28 -6.55
CA LEU A 105 4.78 7.81 -5.88
C LEU A 105 3.74 8.93 -5.78
N ARG A 106 4.14 10.12 -5.29
CA ARG A 106 3.25 11.29 -5.20
C ARG A 106 2.71 11.71 -6.56
N LEU A 107 3.55 11.68 -7.60
CA LEU A 107 3.14 12.03 -8.96
C LEU A 107 2.13 11.03 -9.55
N ILE A 108 2.37 9.73 -9.38
CA ILE A 108 1.44 8.68 -9.82
C ILE A 108 0.11 8.80 -9.07
N TYR A 109 0.16 9.02 -7.76
CA TYR A 109 -1.05 9.24 -6.95
C TYR A 109 -1.85 10.47 -7.43
N TYR A 110 -1.17 11.59 -7.67
CA TYR A 110 -1.78 12.80 -8.25
C TYR A 110 -2.42 12.52 -9.61
N TRP A 111 -1.73 11.80 -10.50
CA TRP A 111 -2.28 11.46 -11.81
C TRP A 111 -3.47 10.51 -11.72
N ALA A 112 -3.49 9.55 -10.79
CA ALA A 112 -4.66 8.70 -10.57
C ALA A 112 -5.88 9.55 -10.22
N LYS A 113 -5.71 10.52 -9.30
CA LYS A 113 -6.76 11.46 -8.89
C LYS A 113 -7.31 12.27 -10.07
N CYS A 114 -6.45 12.71 -10.99
CA CYS A 114 -6.85 13.45 -12.19
C CYS A 114 -7.48 12.57 -13.29
N ASN A 115 -7.29 11.26 -13.27
CA ASN A 115 -7.72 10.32 -14.33
C ASN A 115 -8.87 9.41 -13.87
N GLY A 116 -9.86 9.97 -13.16
CA GLY A 116 -11.11 9.28 -12.83
C GLY A 116 -11.13 8.56 -11.48
N TYR A 117 -10.01 8.50 -10.75
CA TYR A 117 -9.99 8.03 -9.36
C TYR A 117 -10.19 9.19 -8.38
N HIS A 118 -11.27 9.96 -8.55
CA HIS A 118 -11.56 11.14 -7.75
C HIS A 118 -12.22 10.83 -6.39
N ASP A 119 -12.79 9.63 -6.24
CA ASP A 119 -13.45 9.20 -5.01
C ASP A 119 -12.42 8.79 -3.95
N ILE A 120 -12.38 9.56 -2.86
CA ILE A 120 -11.50 9.31 -1.73
C ILE A 120 -12.24 8.49 -0.68
N TRP A 121 -11.76 7.28 -0.41
CA TRP A 121 -12.23 6.42 0.66
C TRP A 121 -11.46 6.64 1.96
N THR A 122 -12.17 6.55 3.09
CA THR A 122 -11.57 6.59 4.43
C THR A 122 -12.05 5.41 5.28
N PRO A 123 -11.17 4.85 6.13
CA PRO A 123 -11.54 3.76 7.03
C PRO A 123 -12.45 4.27 8.16
N GLU A 124 -13.40 3.46 8.58
CA GLU A 124 -14.37 3.80 9.63
C GLU A 124 -13.72 3.99 11.01
N ARG A 125 -12.58 3.32 11.23
CA ARG A 125 -11.78 3.50 12.44
C ARG A 125 -10.61 4.43 12.10
N LYS A 126 -10.49 5.53 12.83
CA LYS A 126 -9.36 6.46 12.70
C LYS A 126 -8.09 5.74 13.13
N VAL A 127 -7.06 5.77 12.29
CA VAL A 127 -5.69 5.47 12.74
C VAL A 127 -5.38 6.52 13.81
N HIS A 128 -4.98 6.07 15.01
CA HIS A 128 -4.34 6.97 15.95
C HIS A 128 -3.03 7.40 15.28
N THR A 129 -3.00 8.59 14.70
CA THR A 129 -1.76 9.25 14.36
C THR A 129 -0.95 9.30 15.64
N LEU A 130 0.27 8.76 15.63
CA LEU A 130 1.25 9.06 16.67
C LEU A 130 1.31 10.58 16.76
N GLU A 131 0.76 11.13 17.84
CA GLU A 131 0.97 12.53 18.17
C GLU A 131 2.48 12.69 18.20
N LYS A 132 3.03 13.51 17.28
CA LYS A 132 4.43 13.92 17.36
C LYS A 132 4.59 14.56 18.73
N VAL A 133 5.19 13.81 19.66
CA VAL A 133 5.62 14.35 20.95
C VAL A 133 6.63 15.44 20.61
N GLN A 134 6.32 16.61 21.16
CA GLN A 134 6.94 17.92 20.98
C GLN A 134 8.46 17.92 21.21
#